data_AF-A0A3D0D322-F1
#
_entry.id   AF-A0A3D0D322-F1
#
_cell.length_a   1.000
_cell.length_b   1.000
_cell.length_c   1.000
_cell.angle_alpha   90.00
_cell.angle_beta   90.00
_cell.angle_gamma   90.00
#
_symmetry.space_group_name_H-M   'P 1'
#
loop_
_entity.id
_entity.type
_entity.pdbx_description
1 polymer ?
#
loop_
_entity_poly.entity_id
_entity_poly.type
_entity_poly.pdbx_seq_one_letter_code
_entity_poly.pdbx_strand_id
1 'polypeptide(L)' 'MLGLDALQSVQYVTVKGKRLAVVSADDWEALIEWLETLEDVQTAREAFADLEAAGGDRKRAGWLEWEAVEGDLE' A
#
# COMPACT_ATOMS: atom_id res chain seq x y z
N MET A 1 9.51 -11.29 4.54
CA MET A 1 8.51 -12.08 5.30
C MET A 1 7.15 -11.74 4.73
N LEU A 2 6.13 -12.60 4.80
CA LEU A 2 4.77 -12.15 4.48
C LEU A 2 4.28 -11.25 5.62
N GLY A 3 3.44 -10.24 5.34
CA GLY A 3 2.92 -9.33 6.38
C GLY A 3 2.24 -10.08 7.53
N LEU A 4 1.65 -11.25 7.27
CA LEU A 4 1.04 -12.09 8.30
C LEU A 4 2.07 -12.70 9.27
N ASP A 5 3.28 -13.01 8.81
CA ASP A 5 4.35 -13.58 9.64
C ASP A 5 4.85 -12.54 10.66
N ALA A 6 4.93 -11.27 10.24
CA ALA A 6 5.27 -10.13 11.10
C ALA A 6 4.22 -9.89 12.20
N LEU A 7 2.93 -10.08 11.90
CA LEU A 7 1.87 -10.02 12.93
C LEU A 7 1.97 -11.15 13.95
N GLN A 8 2.49 -12.31 13.55
CA GLN A 8 2.68 -13.46 14.42
C GLN A 8 3.97 -13.39 15.25
N SER A 9 4.95 -12.58 14.84
CA SER A 9 6.21 -12.37 15.56
C SER A 9 6.10 -11.40 16.75
N VAL A 10 4.95 -10.70 16.87
CA VAL A 10 4.69 -9.68 17.90
C VAL A 10 4.95 -10.21 19.31
N GLN A 11 5.81 -9.50 20.03
CA GLN A 11 5.98 -9.65 21.47
C GLN A 11 5.17 -8.61 22.22
N TYR A 12 4.84 -8.89 23.49
CA TYR A 12 4.10 -7.95 24.33
C TYR A 12 4.88 -7.60 25.59
N VAL A 13 4.96 -6.31 25.90
CA VAL A 13 5.57 -5.79 27.13
C VAL A 13 4.58 -4.90 27.87
N THR A 14 4.65 -4.88 29.21
CA THR A 14 3.81 -3.97 30.02
C THR A 14 4.68 -2.89 30.64
N VAL A 15 4.42 -1.64 30.30
CA VAL A 15 5.14 -0.47 30.84
C VAL A 15 4.13 0.47 31.48
N LYS A 16 4.32 0.76 32.79
CA LYS A 16 3.42 1.64 33.57
C LYS A 16 1.93 1.27 33.43
N GLY A 17 1.63 -0.02 33.46
CA GLY A 17 0.26 -0.54 33.35
C GLY A 17 -0.33 -0.58 31.93
N LYS A 18 0.42 -0.20 30.90
CA LYS A 18 -0.01 -0.29 29.50
C LYS A 18 0.69 -1.46 28.81
N ARG A 19 -0.08 -2.31 28.14
CA ARG A 19 0.43 -3.40 27.30
C ARG A 19 0.74 -2.85 25.91
N LEU A 20 1.98 -3.02 25.48
CA LEU A 20 2.52 -2.57 24.20
C LEU A 20 2.87 -3.79 23.35
N ALA A 21 2.69 -3.70 22.04
CA ALA A 21 3.20 -4.65 21.06
C ALA A 21 4.59 -4.20 20.61
N VAL A 22 5.53 -5.15 20.49
CA VAL A 22 6.90 -4.93 20.05
C VAL A 22 7.16 -5.84 18.87
N VAL A 23 7.62 -5.24 17.78
CA VAL A 23 8.06 -5.90 16.53
C VAL A 23 9.44 -5.36 16.17
N SER A 24 10.18 -6.07 15.31
CA SER A 24 11.41 -5.53 14.73
C SER A 24 11.09 -4.35 13.81
N ALA A 25 12.08 -3.49 13.54
CA ALA A 25 11.90 -2.40 12.57
C ALA A 25 11.63 -2.96 11.16
N ASP A 26 12.37 -3.99 10.75
CA ASP A 26 12.19 -4.67 9.47
C ASP A 26 10.78 -5.25 9.30
N ASP A 27 10.24 -5.88 10.36
CA ASP A 27 8.88 -6.43 10.35
C ASP A 27 7.83 -5.31 10.28
N TRP A 28 8.09 -4.18 10.94
CA TRP A 28 7.22 -3.00 10.89
C TRP A 28 7.18 -2.36 9.50
N GLU A 29 8.34 -2.19 8.87
CA GLU A 29 8.45 -1.67 7.50
C GLU A 29 7.76 -2.62 6.51
N ALA A 30 7.97 -3.93 6.64
CA ALA A 30 7.31 -4.92 5.81
C ALA A 30 5.78 -4.94 5.98
N LEU A 31 5.26 -4.60 7.17
CA LEU A 31 3.82 -4.45 7.39
C LEU A 31 3.25 -3.21 6.69
N ILE A 32 4.00 -2.10 6.71
CA ILE A 32 3.61 -0.88 5.99
C ILE A 32 3.58 -1.16 4.48
N GLU A 33 4.67 -1.69 3.93
CA GLU A 33 4.76 -2.02 2.50
C GLU A 33 3.66 -2.99 2.06
N TRP A 34 3.31 -3.97 2.91
CA TRP A 34 2.22 -4.89 2.64
C TRP A 34 0.86 -4.18 2.60
N LEU A 35 0.59 -3.22 3.48
CA LEU A 35 -0.64 -2.43 3.47
C LEU A 35 -0.70 -1.51 2.24
N GLU A 36 0.39 -0.82 1.92
CA GLU A 36 0.50 0.00 0.71
C GLU A 36 0.26 -0.83 -0.55
N THR A 37 0.84 -2.03 -0.63
CA THR A 37 0.60 -2.96 -1.75
C THR A 37 -0.88 -3.32 -1.89
N LEU A 38 -1.62 -3.48 -0.79
CA LEU A 38 -3.05 -3.77 -0.86
C LEU A 38 -3.85 -2.58 -1.40
N GLU A 39 -3.51 -1.37 -0.97
CA GLU A 39 -4.14 -0.13 -1.45
C GLU A 39 -3.80 0.13 -2.93
N ASP A 40 -2.55 -0.07 -3.33
CA ASP A 40 -2.08 0.04 -4.72
C ASP A 40 -2.78 -0.98 -5.63
N VAL A 41 -2.92 -2.22 -5.17
CA VAL A 41 -3.65 -3.26 -5.94
C VAL A 41 -5.11 -2.86 -6.12
N GLN A 42 -5.75 -2.27 -5.11
CA GLN A 42 -7.12 -1.80 -5.25
C GLN A 42 -7.21 -0.64 -6.24
N THR A 43 -6.34 0.35 -6.12
CA THR A 43 -6.26 1.50 -7.04
C THR A 43 -6.01 1.04 -8.48
N ALA A 44 -5.10 0.09 -8.70
CA ALA A 44 -4.81 -0.48 -10.00
C ALA A 44 -6.02 -1.23 -10.60
N ARG A 45 -6.79 -1.94 -9.77
CA ARG A 45 -8.02 -2.62 -10.22
C ARG A 45 -9.08 -1.63 -10.66
N GLU A 46 -9.28 -0.56 -9.91
CA GLU A 46 -10.24 0.51 -10.24
C GLU A 46 -9.82 1.22 -11.53
N ALA A 47 -8.56 1.64 -11.64
CA ALA A 47 -8.02 2.26 -12.86
C ALA A 47 -8.13 1.36 -14.10
N PHE A 48 -7.97 0.04 -13.92
CA PHE A 48 -8.13 -0.92 -15.00
C PHE A 48 -9.61 -1.08 -15.41
N ALA A 49 -10.54 -1.12 -14.46
CA ALA A 49 -11.97 -1.19 -14.75
C ALA A 49 -12.45 0.06 -15.53
N ASP A 50 -11.95 1.24 -15.17
CA ASP A 50 -12.24 2.48 -15.90
C ASP A 50 -11.66 2.46 -17.32
N LEU A 51 -10.46 1.90 -17.48
CA LEU A 51 -9.85 1.70 -18.80
C LEU A 51 -10.67 0.74 -19.68
N GLU A 52 -11.16 -0.37 -19.12
CA GLU A 52 -12.05 -1.29 -19.83
C GLU A 52 -13.37 -0.61 -20.22
N ALA A 53 -13.98 0.16 -19.32
CA ALA A 53 -15.19 0.94 -19.59
C ALA A 53 -14.98 2.02 -20.68
N ALA A 54 -13.76 2.56 -20.78
CA ALA A 54 -13.36 3.48 -21.84
C ALA A 54 -13.02 2.78 -23.18
N GLY A 55 -13.08 1.45 -23.25
CA GLY A 55 -12.72 0.67 -24.44
C GLY A 55 -11.22 0.62 -24.71
N GLY A 56 -10.40 0.73 -23.66
CA GLY A 56 -8.94 0.76 -23.75
C GLY A 56 -8.33 2.12 -24.07
N ASP A 57 -9.15 3.17 -24.21
CA ASP A 57 -8.67 4.53 -24.43
C ASP A 57 -8.27 5.19 -23.09
N ARG A 58 -6.95 5.28 -22.88
CA ARG A 58 -6.35 5.84 -21.65
C ARG A 58 -6.74 7.30 -21.40
N LYS A 59 -6.86 8.12 -22.45
CA LYS A 59 -7.24 9.54 -22.29
C LYS A 59 -8.69 9.66 -21.85
N ARG A 60 -9.57 8.82 -22.41
CA ARG A 60 -10.98 8.75 -21.99
C ARG A 60 -11.15 8.15 -20.59
N ALA A 61 -10.23 7.29 -20.17
CA ALA A 61 -10.16 6.76 -18.81
C ALA A 61 -9.54 7.75 -17.79
N GLY A 62 -9.20 8.97 -18.22
CA GLY A 62 -8.66 10.01 -17.34
C GLY A 62 -7.17 9.88 -17.00
N TRP A 63 -6.44 9.00 -17.70
CA TRP A 63 -5.00 8.85 -17.47
C TRP A 63 -4.24 10.08 -17.99
N LEU A 64 -3.25 10.50 -17.22
CA LEU A 64 -2.36 11.60 -17.57
C LEU A 64 -1.07 11.05 -18.19
N GLU A 65 -0.51 11.79 -19.15
CA GLU A 65 0.82 11.47 -19.69
C GLU A 65 1.87 11.74 -18.60
N TRP A 66 2.88 10.88 -18.50
CA TRP A 66 3.89 10.96 -17.44
C TRP A 66 4.61 12.31 -17.44
N GLU A 67 4.99 12.82 -18.62
CA GLU A 67 5.67 14.10 -18.79
C GLU A 67 4.84 15.30 -18.29
N ALA A 68 3.52 15.13 -18.14
CA ALA A 68 2.65 16.18 -17.64
C ALA A 68 2.56 16.24 -16.11
N VAL A 69 2.98 15.18 -15.41
CA VAL A 69 2.78 15.03 -13.95
C VAL A 69 4.05 14.68 -13.18
N GLU A 70 5.15 14.32 -13.87
CA GLU A 70 6.39 13.92 -13.20
C GLU A 70 6.98 15.00 -12.28
N GLY A 71 6.72 16.28 -12.57
CA GLY A 71 7.16 17.41 -11.74
C GLY A 71 6.33 17.65 -10.47
N ASP A 72 5.17 16.98 -10.34
CA ASP A 72 4.26 17.12 -9.19
C ASP A 72 4.48 16.01 -8.14
N LEU A 73 5.39 15.06 -8.40
CA LEU A 73 5.73 13.96 -7.50
C LEU A 73 7.02 14.30 -6.74
N GLU A 74 6.90 14.51 -5.41
CA GLU A 74 8.01 14.70 -4.45
C GLU A 74 8.31 13.44 -3.65
#